data_AF-A0A9D7CG17-F1
#
_entry.id   AF-A0A9D7CG17-F1
#
_cell.length_a   1.000
_cell.length_b   1.000
_cell.length_c   1.000
_cell.angle_alpha   90.00
_cell.angle_beta   90.00
_cell.angle_gamma   90.00
#
_symmetry.space_group_name_H-M   'P 1'
#
loop_
_entity.id
_entity.type
_entity.pdbx_description
1 polymer ?
#
loop_
_entity_poly.entity_id
_entity_poly.type
_entity_poly.pdbx_seq_one_letter_code
_entity_poly.pdbx_strand_id
1 'polypeptide(L)'
;MEGLNALFGADQRFLIIPGEEITDAVGGKPLHINGLAVTRLVPPQGGATIAEALQRDIDAIRAADGVPHLNHPNFGWAVTAADIARVRNDRLFEIFNGHPMVNNVGGGGMPQGWRRCGT
;
A
#
# COMPACT_ATOMS: atom_id res chain seq x y z
N MET A 1 -15.45 4.81 -14.92
CA MET A 1 -15.94 4.84 -13.51
C MET A 1 -17.38 5.31 -13.40
N GLU A 2 -17.91 6.05 -14.38
CA GLU A 2 -19.32 6.48 -14.40
C GLU A 2 -20.31 5.30 -14.26
N GLY A 3 -20.00 4.12 -14.78
CA GLY A 3 -20.90 2.95 -14.70
C GLY A 3 -21.14 2.39 -13.29
N LEU A 4 -20.08 2.04 -12.53
CA LEU A 4 -20.25 1.41 -11.21
C LEU A 4 -20.82 2.37 -10.17
N ASN A 5 -20.36 3.63 -10.14
CA ASN A 5 -20.95 4.63 -9.25
C ASN A 5 -22.39 4.97 -9.68
N ALA A 6 -22.74 4.94 -10.97
CA ALA A 6 -24.15 5.10 -11.38
C ALA A 6 -25.06 3.97 -10.87
N LEU A 7 -24.54 2.75 -10.75
CA LEU A 7 -25.34 1.60 -10.29
C LEU A 7 -25.43 1.52 -8.76
N PHE A 8 -24.31 1.75 -8.06
CA PHE A 8 -24.19 1.46 -6.63
C PHE A 8 -23.92 2.70 -5.76
N GLY A 9 -23.39 3.77 -6.35
CA GLY A 9 -23.07 5.04 -5.70
C GLY A 9 -24.32 5.82 -5.33
N ALA A 10 -24.70 5.76 -4.06
CA ALA A 10 -25.80 6.55 -3.52
C ALA A 10 -25.65 6.70 -2.00
N ASP A 11 -26.35 7.69 -1.44
CA ASP A 11 -26.48 7.84 0.01
C ASP A 11 -26.99 6.54 0.64
N GLN A 12 -26.38 6.15 1.75
CA GLN A 12 -26.69 4.90 2.46
C GLN A 12 -26.44 3.62 1.63
N ARG A 13 -25.70 3.70 0.52
CA ARG A 13 -25.20 2.56 -0.26
C ARG A 13 -23.67 2.57 -0.29
N PHE A 14 -23.08 2.04 -1.36
CA PHE A 14 -21.64 1.92 -1.51
C PHE A 14 -21.06 3.18 -2.13
N LEU A 15 -20.03 3.75 -1.52
CA LEU A 15 -19.12 4.66 -2.22
C LEU A 15 -18.08 3.81 -2.95
N ILE A 16 -18.00 3.94 -4.27
CA ILE A 16 -16.99 3.22 -5.06
C ILE A 16 -15.87 4.20 -5.40
N ILE A 17 -14.71 3.96 -4.79
CA ILE A 17 -13.49 4.72 -5.06
C ILE A 17 -12.68 3.91 -6.08
N PRO A 18 -12.33 4.50 -7.23
CA PRO A 18 -11.43 3.84 -8.16
C PRO A 18 -10.03 3.74 -7.59
N GLY A 19 -9.29 2.74 -8.01
CA GLY A 19 -7.87 2.64 -7.68
C GLY A 19 -7.22 1.51 -8.44
N GLU A 20 -5.93 1.35 -8.20
CA GLU A 20 -5.12 0.26 -8.70
C GLU A 20 -4.16 -0.21 -7.62
N GLU A 21 -3.67 -1.44 -7.76
CA GLU A 21 -2.53 -1.94 -7.00
C GLU A 21 -1.28 -1.87 -7.88
N ILE A 22 -0.34 -1.01 -7.50
CA ILE A 22 0.99 -0.98 -8.09
C ILE A 22 1.75 -2.18 -7.54
N THR A 23 2.07 -3.13 -8.42
CA THR A 23 2.80 -4.36 -8.08
C THR A 23 4.25 -4.24 -8.56
N ASP A 24 5.16 -3.95 -7.64
CA ASP A 24 6.60 -3.80 -7.87
C ASP A 24 7.38 -4.94 -7.17
N ALA A 25 8.68 -5.05 -7.48
CA ALA A 25 9.59 -5.97 -6.83
C ALA A 25 11.02 -5.43 -6.79
N VAL A 26 11.68 -5.55 -5.63
CA VAL A 26 13.09 -5.15 -5.45
C VAL A 26 13.89 -6.31 -4.89
N GLY A 27 14.94 -6.73 -5.60
CA GLY A 27 15.83 -7.81 -5.13
C GLY A 27 15.10 -9.12 -4.83
N GLY A 28 14.04 -9.43 -5.57
CA GLY A 28 13.22 -10.63 -5.37
C GLY A 28 12.16 -10.52 -4.26
N LYS A 29 12.06 -9.38 -3.58
CA LYS A 29 11.00 -9.10 -2.59
C LYS A 29 9.82 -8.37 -3.24
N PRO A 30 8.57 -8.78 -2.97
CA PRO A 30 7.39 -8.10 -3.49
C PRO A 30 7.16 -6.75 -2.79
N LEU A 31 6.74 -5.73 -3.53
CA LEU A 31 6.37 -4.42 -2.99
C LEU A 31 5.04 -4.01 -3.61
N HIS A 32 3.99 -3.92 -2.80
CA HIS A 32 2.64 -3.65 -3.29
C HIS A 32 2.09 -2.38 -2.64
N ILE A 33 1.59 -1.45 -3.44
CA ILE A 33 1.01 -0.19 -2.96
C ILE A 33 -0.28 0.07 -3.72
N ASN A 34 -1.37 0.35 -3.01
CA ASN A 34 -2.59 0.82 -3.63
C ASN A 34 -2.52 2.32 -3.91
N GLY A 35 -2.86 2.72 -5.14
CA GLY A 35 -3.18 4.08 -5.52
C GLY A 35 -4.69 4.29 -5.48
N LEU A 36 -5.20 4.90 -4.42
CA LEU A 36 -6.62 5.21 -4.29
C LEU A 36 -6.95 6.53 -5.00
N ALA A 37 -8.03 6.56 -5.76
CA ALA A 37 -8.52 7.72 -6.50
C ALA A 37 -7.53 8.31 -7.53
N VAL A 38 -6.63 7.48 -8.10
CA VAL A 38 -5.71 7.93 -9.15
C VAL A 38 -6.45 8.39 -10.41
N THR A 39 -5.95 9.46 -11.04
CA THR A 39 -6.52 10.05 -12.26
C THR A 39 -5.99 9.40 -13.54
N ARG A 40 -4.93 8.60 -13.43
CA ARG A 40 -4.29 7.85 -14.52
C ARG A 40 -3.58 6.62 -13.97
N LEU A 41 -3.30 5.65 -14.84
CA LEU A 41 -2.49 4.47 -14.51
C LEU A 41 -1.08 4.88 -14.02
N VAL A 42 -0.61 4.19 -13.00
CA VAL A 42 0.72 4.32 -12.41
C VAL A 42 1.43 2.97 -12.51
N PRO A 43 2.42 2.81 -13.40
CA PRO A 43 3.22 1.58 -13.45
C PRO A 43 4.15 1.49 -12.21
N PRO A 44 4.70 0.31 -11.88
CA PRO A 44 5.75 0.20 -10.87
C PRO A 44 6.98 1.03 -11.25
N GLN A 45 7.52 1.81 -10.31
CA GLN A 45 8.61 2.74 -10.57
C GLN A 45 9.99 2.12 -10.36
N GLY A 46 10.10 1.04 -9.59
CA GLY A 46 11.35 0.37 -9.28
C GLY A 46 12.31 1.21 -8.44
N GLY A 47 13.41 0.58 -8.02
CA GLY A 47 14.45 1.22 -7.22
C GLY A 47 15.56 0.25 -6.88
N ALA A 48 16.70 0.76 -6.41
CA ALA A 48 17.79 -0.09 -5.95
C ALA A 48 17.51 -0.69 -4.56
N THR A 49 16.63 -0.06 -3.78
CA THR A 49 16.20 -0.51 -2.45
C THR A 49 14.69 -0.44 -2.28
N ILE A 50 14.14 -1.19 -1.32
CA ILE A 50 12.70 -1.15 -0.99
C ILE A 50 12.25 0.27 -0.66
N ALA A 51 12.99 0.99 0.20
CA ALA A 51 12.64 2.37 0.56
C ALA A 51 12.66 3.33 -0.65
N GLU A 52 13.58 3.13 -1.60
CA GLU A 52 13.64 3.95 -2.81
C GLU A 52 12.49 3.66 -3.77
N ALA A 53 12.20 2.39 -4.04
CA ALA A 53 11.06 2.00 -4.89
C ALA A 53 9.74 2.48 -4.26
N LEU A 54 9.56 2.24 -2.95
CA LEU A 54 8.39 2.71 -2.22
C LEU A 54 8.22 4.23 -2.30
N GLN A 55 9.28 5.02 -2.11
CA GLN A 55 9.18 6.48 -2.24
C GLN A 55 8.78 6.90 -3.67
N ARG A 56 9.35 6.25 -4.69
CA ARG A 56 9.04 6.58 -6.09
C ARG A 56 7.60 6.24 -6.46
N ASP A 57 7.10 5.08 -6.03
CA ASP A 57 5.72 4.68 -6.23
C ASP A 57 4.76 5.65 -5.50
N ILE A 58 5.08 6.03 -4.26
CA ILE A 58 4.33 7.05 -3.50
C ILE A 58 4.27 8.37 -4.29
N ASP A 59 5.40 8.85 -4.77
CA ASP A 59 5.48 10.11 -5.52
C ASP A 59 4.70 10.02 -6.83
N ALA A 60 4.75 8.88 -7.52
CA ALA A 60 4.03 8.65 -8.77
C ALA A 60 2.51 8.60 -8.58
N ILE A 61 2.04 7.98 -7.49
CA ILE A 61 0.62 7.97 -7.08
C ILE A 61 0.14 9.39 -6.75
N ARG A 62 0.93 10.16 -5.98
CA ARG A 62 0.62 11.56 -5.68
C ARG A 62 0.58 12.43 -6.93
N ALA A 63 1.49 12.20 -7.88
CA ALA A 63 1.50 12.86 -9.18
C ALA A 63 0.38 12.39 -10.14
N ALA A 64 -0.40 11.37 -9.73
CA ALA A 64 -1.66 10.97 -10.36
C ALA A 64 -2.86 11.37 -9.48
N ASP A 65 -2.68 12.38 -8.62
CA ASP A 65 -3.68 12.90 -7.67
C ASP A 65 -4.25 11.88 -6.67
N GLY A 66 -3.62 10.70 -6.60
CA GLY A 66 -4.07 9.60 -5.76
C GLY A 66 -3.59 9.69 -4.30
N VAL A 67 -4.18 8.83 -3.48
CA VAL A 67 -3.75 8.57 -2.11
C VAL A 67 -3.01 7.22 -2.08
N PRO A 68 -1.70 7.21 -1.78
CA PRO A 68 -0.94 5.98 -1.61
C PRO A 68 -1.36 5.27 -0.32
N HIS A 69 -1.32 3.94 -0.38
CA HIS A 69 -1.58 3.04 0.72
C HIS A 69 -0.69 1.81 0.58
N LEU A 70 0.29 1.65 1.48
CA LEU A 70 1.20 0.50 1.46
C LEU A 70 0.46 -0.79 1.84
N ASN A 71 0.41 -1.75 0.92
CA ASN A 71 -0.27 -3.02 1.13
C ASN A 71 0.66 -4.00 1.88
N HIS A 72 0.06 -4.78 2.78
CA HIS A 72 0.62 -5.93 3.50
C HIS A 72 2.15 -6.01 3.55
N PRO A 73 2.85 -5.08 4.25
CA PRO A 73 4.32 -4.95 4.18
C PRO A 73 5.09 -6.22 4.59
N ASN A 74 4.43 -7.08 5.35
CA ASN A 74 4.96 -8.35 5.85
C ASN A 74 4.84 -9.53 4.88
N PHE A 75 4.19 -9.35 3.73
CA PHE A 75 4.15 -10.39 2.70
C PHE A 75 5.56 -10.65 2.20
N GLY A 76 6.01 -11.92 2.27
CA GLY A 76 7.39 -12.30 1.95
C GLY A 76 8.47 -11.63 2.84
N TRP A 77 8.09 -11.04 3.98
CA TRP A 77 8.98 -10.22 4.80
C TRP A 77 9.69 -9.11 4.00
N ALA A 78 8.93 -8.46 3.12
CA ALA A 78 9.49 -7.57 2.12
C ALA A 78 9.90 -6.20 2.67
N VAL A 79 9.03 -5.55 3.44
CA VAL A 79 9.20 -4.15 3.86
C VAL A 79 9.39 -4.06 5.37
N THR A 80 10.51 -3.46 5.80
CA THR A 80 10.84 -3.29 7.22
C THR A 80 10.26 -2.00 7.80
N ALA A 81 10.18 -1.89 9.13
CA ALA A 81 9.82 -0.62 9.77
C ALA A 81 10.82 0.50 9.46
N ALA A 82 12.11 0.15 9.24
CA ALA A 82 13.14 1.11 8.86
C ALA A 82 12.96 1.63 7.43
N ASP A 83 12.44 0.81 6.51
CA ASP A 83 12.10 1.26 5.15
C ASP A 83 10.92 2.25 5.20
N ILE A 84 9.87 1.93 5.97
CA ILE A 84 8.69 2.79 6.14
C ILE A 84 9.08 4.12 6.80
N ALA A 85 9.97 4.10 7.80
CA ALA A 85 10.42 5.32 8.48
C ALA A 85 11.22 6.28 7.59
N ARG A 86 11.74 5.81 6.44
CA ARG A 86 12.52 6.63 5.49
C ARG A 86 11.67 7.31 4.43
N VAL A 87 10.47 6.82 4.18
CA VAL A 87 9.59 7.38 3.15
C VAL A 87 8.72 8.50 3.71
N ARG A 88 8.30 9.41 2.83
CA ARG A 88 7.47 10.57 3.16
C ARG A 88 6.23 10.59 2.29
N ASN A 89 5.22 11.31 2.74
CA ASN A 89 3.95 11.53 2.04
C ASN A 89 3.08 10.29 1.85
N ASP A 90 3.44 9.18 2.49
CA ASP A 90 2.54 8.08 2.81
C ASP A 90 2.01 8.25 4.25
N ARG A 91 0.72 7.95 4.42
CA ARG A 91 0.04 8.01 5.72
C ARG A 91 -0.76 6.75 6.02
N LEU A 92 -0.81 5.80 5.10
CA LEU A 92 -1.67 4.62 5.20
C LEU A 92 -0.84 3.38 4.89
N PHE A 93 -0.88 2.39 5.79
CA PHE A 93 -0.34 1.07 5.52
C PHE A 93 -1.24 0.01 6.16
N GLU A 94 -1.26 -1.19 5.57
CA GLU A 94 -2.03 -2.30 6.12
C GLU A 94 -1.36 -2.88 7.38
N ILE A 95 -2.12 -2.91 8.47
CA ILE A 95 -1.77 -3.63 9.70
C ILE A 95 -2.27 -5.09 9.69
N PHE A 96 -3.17 -5.42 8.76
CA PHE A 96 -3.75 -6.75 8.59
C PHE A 96 -4.17 -6.93 7.12
N ASN A 97 -3.93 -8.12 6.59
CA ASN A 97 -4.42 -8.55 5.28
C ASN A 97 -4.99 -9.98 5.36
N GLY A 98 -6.09 -10.23 4.66
CA GLY A 98 -6.81 -11.52 4.70
C GLY A 98 -6.09 -12.67 3.98
N HIS A 99 -5.05 -12.38 3.20
CA HIS A 99 -4.30 -13.41 2.50
C HIS A 99 -3.50 -14.30 3.48
N PRO A 100 -3.65 -15.64 3.43
CA PRO A 100 -3.15 -16.55 4.47
C PRO A 100 -1.63 -16.59 4.60
N MET A 101 -0.90 -16.16 3.57
CA MET A 101 0.57 -16.11 3.58
C MET A 101 1.15 -14.80 4.11
N VAL A 102 0.32 -13.83 4.50
CA VAL A 102 0.82 -12.57 5.07
C VAL A 102 1.18 -12.79 6.54
N ASN A 103 2.38 -12.37 6.94
CA ASN A 103 2.84 -12.46 8.32
C ASN A 103 2.21 -11.35 9.19
N ASN A 104 0.88 -11.38 9.36
CA ASN A 104 0.10 -10.35 10.05
C ASN A 104 0.53 -10.10 11.51
N VAL A 105 1.09 -11.13 12.15
CA VAL A 105 1.57 -11.08 13.54
C VAL A 105 2.87 -10.27 13.69
N GLY A 106 3.58 -10.05 12.57
CA GLY A 106 4.88 -9.38 12.50
C GLY A 106 5.98 -10.11 13.29
N GLY A 107 7.13 -9.44 13.45
CA GLY A 107 8.30 -9.96 14.16
C GLY A 107 9.61 -9.42 13.61
N GLY A 108 10.67 -9.40 14.43
CA GLY A 108 12.04 -9.13 13.97
C GLY A 108 12.27 -7.74 13.35
N GLY A 109 11.56 -6.70 13.78
CA GLY A 109 11.67 -5.34 13.22
C GLY A 109 10.73 -5.06 12.02
N MET A 110 9.86 -6.01 11.71
CA MET A 110 8.81 -5.88 10.70
C MET A 110 7.53 -5.30 11.33
N PRO A 111 6.72 -4.53 10.58
CA PRO A 111 5.44 -4.01 11.06
C PRO A 111 4.55 -5.11 11.65
N GLN A 112 3.62 -4.78 12.54
CA GLN A 112 2.69 -5.76 13.12
C GLN A 112 1.34 -5.12 13.42
N GLY A 113 0.28 -5.92 13.34
CA GLY A 113 -1.01 -5.57 13.93
C GLY A 113 -0.92 -5.39 15.45
N TRP A 114 -1.93 -4.75 16.04
CA TRP A 114 -1.97 -4.33 17.45
C TRP A 114 -1.51 -5.44 18.42
N ARG A 115 -0.28 -5.34 18.92
CA ARG A 115 0.08 -5.90 20.23
C ARG A 115 -0.15 -4.79 21.24
N ARG A 116 -0.94 -5.05 22.28
CA ARG A 116 -0.96 -4.20 23.48
C ARG A 116 0.50 -3.95 23.86
N CYS A 117 0.93 -2.69 23.90
CA CYS A 117 2.05 -2.34 24.77
C CYS A 117 1.68 -2.87 26.15
N GLY A 118 2.52 -3.77 26.68
CA GLY A 118 2.37 -4.23 28.05
C GLY A 118 2.33 -3.03 28.98
N THR A 119 1.43 -3.10 29.97
CA THR A 119 1.32 -2.15 31.09
C THR A 119 2.64 -1.98 31.82
#